data_AF-A0A3D4ISQ6-F1
#
_entry.id   AF-A0A3D4ISQ6-F1
#
_cell.length_a   1.000
_cell.length_b   1.000
_cell.length_c   1.000
_cell.angle_alpha   90.00
_cell.angle_beta   90.00
_cell.angle_gamma   90.00
#
_symmetry.space_group_name_H-M   'P 1'
#
loop_
_entity.id
_entity.type
_entity.pdbx_description
1 polymer ?
#
loop_
_entity_poly.entity_id
_entity_poly.type
_entity_poly.pdbx_seq_one_letter_code
_entity_poly.pdbx_strand_id
1 'polypeptide(L)'
;MKRIYFLLFLCLGCSPSLTNKSLKTDLQNPRPEWLSAKPMQDRYYIGIGHSVKDGTNNYINSAKSSALEDIISEIRVTVSSTSVLSQIDANKEFQEKYEQIIKTTATDELQEFEQVDAWQDDQNYWVYYRLSKQRYKEIKDEQKRNAVALALDFFTKAKQSERAGDDVLALGFYYKGFGAIEKYLAEPIRIEYEGKEILLTNEIYASIQQLLDKIQLVASPTEIMLNRRVTSGTETVMVSAIYKDSKKPISGLPLKAYFEKGAGDVFPEYKTDQTGQSKILLTKISSKDIEQTVGVKVNMLNFADENASPIYALVAERMVVPKVNILLKVQRPIVYITSDEKTLGVNKSSDQITNRVKNYLTSSGFEFTDNKNKAELWMDINANSEKGAVSGSIYITYVTAVIKVVTLESNKEIYATTLDRIKGYSLDYERSSQEAYNKSLEVLEKEKLPELLNAILQ
;
A
#
# COMPACT_ATOMS: atom_id res chain seq x y z
N MET A 1 69.22 -64.71 -40.42
CA MET A 1 67.90 -65.32 -40.70
C MET A 1 66.94 -64.17 -41.07
N LYS A 2 66.57 -63.94 -42.34
CA LYS A 2 65.29 -64.33 -43.02
C LYS A 2 64.06 -64.16 -42.10
N ARG A 3 62.96 -63.45 -42.37
CA ARG A 3 62.22 -62.88 -43.54
C ARG A 3 61.28 -61.78 -42.96
N ILE A 4 61.08 -60.61 -43.59
CA ILE A 4 60.02 -60.20 -44.55
C ILE A 4 58.57 -60.24 -44.02
N TYR A 5 57.85 -59.12 -44.29
CA TYR A 5 56.40 -58.84 -44.50
C TYR A 5 55.88 -57.71 -43.57
N PHE A 6 55.05 -56.73 -43.95
CA PHE A 6 54.55 -56.17 -45.22
C PHE A 6 53.81 -54.85 -44.86
N LEU A 7 53.63 -53.95 -45.83
CA LEU A 7 52.92 -52.66 -45.77
C LEU A 7 51.42 -52.77 -45.37
N LEU A 8 50.83 -51.68 -44.81
CA LEU A 8 49.78 -50.88 -45.51
C LEU A 8 49.34 -49.55 -44.82
N PHE A 9 49.44 -48.46 -45.60
CA PHE A 9 48.55 -47.31 -45.82
C PHE A 9 47.89 -46.45 -44.70
N LEU A 10 48.33 -45.18 -44.67
CA LEU A 10 47.61 -43.88 -44.70
C LEU A 10 46.13 -43.78 -44.26
N CYS A 11 45.84 -42.78 -43.42
CA CYS A 11 44.97 -41.65 -43.80
C CYS A 11 45.21 -40.40 -42.94
N LEU A 12 45.26 -39.26 -43.63
CA LEU A 12 45.43 -37.89 -43.17
C LEU A 12 44.16 -37.37 -42.49
N GLY A 13 44.34 -36.50 -41.48
CA GLY A 13 43.26 -35.70 -40.89
C GLY A 13 43.81 -34.40 -40.32
N CYS A 14 43.79 -33.34 -41.13
CA CYS A 14 44.12 -31.96 -40.76
C CYS A 14 43.26 -31.48 -39.59
N SER A 15 43.90 -31.00 -38.52
CA SER A 15 43.24 -30.20 -37.48
C SER A 15 43.33 -28.72 -37.84
N PRO A 16 42.21 -27.97 -37.86
CA PRO A 16 42.26 -26.53 -38.08
C PRO A 16 42.80 -25.85 -36.82
N SER A 17 43.77 -24.97 -37.04
CA SER A 17 44.35 -24.07 -36.05
C SER A 17 43.27 -23.20 -35.42
N LEU A 18 43.08 -23.37 -34.11
CA LEU A 18 42.40 -22.41 -33.24
C LEU A 18 43.21 -21.11 -33.25
N THR A 19 42.72 -20.14 -34.02
CA THR A 19 43.15 -18.75 -33.99
C THR A 19 42.79 -18.20 -32.62
N ASN A 20 43.78 -18.17 -31.71
CA ASN A 20 43.73 -17.32 -30.53
C ASN A 20 43.52 -15.89 -31.01
N LYS A 21 42.28 -15.40 -30.88
CA LYS A 21 41.97 -13.98 -30.92
C LYS A 21 42.72 -13.37 -29.74
N SER A 22 43.91 -12.86 -30.02
CA SER A 22 44.68 -12.10 -29.06
C SER A 22 43.78 -11.00 -28.52
N LEU A 23 43.72 -10.93 -27.19
CA LEU A 23 43.47 -9.69 -26.48
C LEU A 23 44.41 -8.66 -27.10
N LYS A 24 43.90 -7.83 -28.00
CA LYS A 24 44.55 -6.57 -28.33
C LYS A 24 44.50 -5.79 -27.03
N THR A 25 45.58 -5.85 -26.26
CA THR A 25 45.82 -4.90 -25.19
C THR A 25 45.81 -3.53 -25.85
N ASP A 26 44.75 -2.77 -25.63
CA ASP A 26 44.67 -1.38 -26.03
C ASP A 26 45.78 -0.62 -25.27
N LEU A 27 46.90 -0.38 -25.95
CA LEU A 27 48.08 0.28 -25.39
C LEU A 27 47.79 1.74 -25.02
N GLN A 28 46.64 2.30 -25.41
CA GLN A 28 46.24 3.67 -25.08
C GLN A 28 45.46 3.78 -23.75
N ASN A 29 44.97 2.67 -23.17
CA ASN A 29 44.22 2.70 -21.91
C ASN A 29 44.52 1.47 -21.03
N PRO A 30 45.76 1.35 -20.48
CA PRO A 30 46.16 0.18 -19.70
C PRO A 30 45.25 -0.01 -18.48
N ARG A 31 44.84 -1.25 -18.23
CA ARG A 31 43.94 -1.60 -17.11
C ARG A 31 44.59 -1.25 -15.76
N PRO A 32 43.97 -0.39 -14.93
CA PRO A 32 44.52 -0.03 -13.63
C PRO A 32 44.58 -1.19 -12.64
N GLU A 33 45.52 -1.12 -11.70
CA GLU A 33 45.71 -2.15 -10.66
C GLU A 33 44.50 -2.28 -9.72
N TRP A 34 43.78 -1.19 -9.46
CA TRP A 34 42.61 -1.17 -8.59
C TRP A 34 41.42 -2.01 -9.13
N LEU A 35 41.43 -2.34 -10.43
CA LEU A 35 40.47 -3.27 -11.05
C LEU A 35 40.84 -4.75 -10.85
N SER A 36 42.04 -5.03 -10.33
CA SER A 36 42.49 -6.39 -10.01
C SER A 36 42.36 -6.67 -8.52
N ALA A 37 42.62 -5.68 -7.67
CA ALA A 37 42.42 -5.76 -6.23
C ALA A 37 42.03 -4.40 -5.65
N LYS A 38 41.05 -4.38 -4.74
CA LYS A 38 40.60 -3.16 -4.06
C LYS A 38 41.75 -2.57 -3.25
N PRO A 39 42.11 -1.28 -3.43
CA PRO A 39 43.18 -0.65 -2.67
C PRO A 39 42.91 -0.70 -1.16
N MET A 40 43.86 -1.20 -0.37
CA MET A 40 43.78 -1.10 1.09
C MET A 40 44.32 0.25 1.56
N GLN A 41 43.42 1.16 1.91
CA GLN A 41 43.77 2.46 2.47
C GLN A 41 43.10 2.64 3.83
N ASP A 42 43.87 2.54 4.92
CA ASP A 42 43.31 2.57 6.28
C ASP A 42 42.51 3.85 6.59
N ARG A 43 42.93 4.98 6.02
CA ARG A 43 42.31 6.31 6.24
C ARG A 43 41.08 6.59 5.40
N TYR A 44 40.76 5.74 4.42
CA TYR A 44 39.67 5.98 3.48
C TYR A 44 38.72 4.77 3.42
N TYR A 45 37.43 5.04 3.25
CA TYR A 45 36.52 4.05 2.67
C TYR A 45 36.72 4.07 1.16
N ILE A 46 36.72 2.91 0.54
CA ILE A 46 36.98 2.76 -0.90
C ILE A 46 35.71 2.24 -1.58
N GLY A 47 35.35 2.84 -2.70
CA GLY A 47 34.22 2.44 -3.53
C GLY A 47 34.65 2.17 -4.96
N ILE A 48 34.39 0.99 -5.48
CA ILE A 48 34.60 0.66 -6.88
C ILE A 48 33.26 0.29 -7.50
N GLY A 49 32.79 1.12 -8.42
CA GLY A 49 31.54 0.92 -9.13
C GLY A 49 31.75 0.48 -10.57
N HIS A 50 30.79 -0.26 -11.10
CA HIS A 50 30.80 -0.81 -12.46
C HIS A 50 29.44 -0.63 -13.13
N SER A 51 29.45 -0.38 -14.43
CA SER A 51 28.26 -0.47 -15.29
C SER A 51 28.62 -0.94 -16.69
N VAL A 52 27.68 -1.63 -17.32
CA VAL A 52 27.75 -2.00 -18.74
C VAL A 52 27.34 -0.80 -19.61
N LYS A 53 28.01 -0.62 -20.73
CA LYS A 53 27.67 0.35 -21.79
C LYS A 53 26.52 -0.23 -22.62
N ASP A 54 25.30 -0.06 -22.13
CA ASP A 54 24.07 -0.59 -22.74
C ASP A 54 23.55 0.25 -23.94
N GLY A 55 24.32 1.24 -24.39
CA GLY A 55 23.94 2.16 -25.48
C GLY A 55 23.08 3.34 -25.01
N THR A 56 22.70 3.39 -23.73
CA THR A 56 22.15 4.61 -23.11
C THR A 56 23.28 5.48 -22.57
N ASN A 57 23.09 6.79 -22.45
CA ASN A 57 24.12 7.66 -21.86
C ASN A 57 24.17 7.58 -20.30
N ASN A 58 23.46 6.63 -19.70
CA ASN A 58 23.26 6.57 -18.25
C ASN A 58 24.27 5.66 -17.51
N TYR A 59 25.09 4.88 -18.22
CA TYR A 59 26.04 3.93 -17.61
C TYR A 59 27.05 4.60 -16.66
N ILE A 60 27.43 5.86 -16.92
CA ILE A 60 28.32 6.61 -16.02
C ILE A 60 27.65 6.81 -14.67
N ASN A 61 26.40 7.28 -14.65
CA ASN A 61 25.66 7.49 -13.41
C ASN A 61 25.43 6.18 -12.67
N SER A 62 25.10 5.10 -13.38
CA SER A 62 24.97 3.76 -12.79
C SER A 62 26.26 3.30 -12.10
N ALA A 63 27.41 3.47 -12.75
CA ALA A 63 28.70 3.12 -12.14
C ALA A 63 29.02 4.02 -10.93
N LYS A 64 28.68 5.31 -10.99
CA LYS A 64 28.84 6.22 -9.84
C LYS A 64 27.98 5.79 -8.66
N SER A 65 26.69 5.50 -8.88
CA SER A 65 25.80 5.00 -7.83
C SER A 65 26.31 3.69 -7.23
N SER A 66 26.75 2.75 -8.07
CA SER A 66 27.36 1.50 -7.63
C SER A 66 28.62 1.71 -6.78
N ALA A 67 29.47 2.69 -7.10
CA ALA A 67 30.65 3.00 -6.30
C ALA A 67 30.30 3.59 -4.92
N LEU A 68 29.24 4.40 -4.84
CA LEU A 68 28.75 4.95 -3.58
C LEU A 68 28.15 3.84 -2.70
N GLU A 69 27.37 2.93 -3.28
CA GLU A 69 26.85 1.76 -2.57
C GLU A 69 27.97 0.88 -2.00
N ASP A 70 29.06 0.69 -2.76
CA ASP A 70 30.24 -0.05 -2.28
C ASP A 70 30.90 0.65 -1.08
N ILE A 71 31.02 2.00 -1.09
CA ILE A 71 31.48 2.76 0.09
C ILE A 71 30.55 2.52 1.29
N ILE A 72 29.24 2.66 1.10
CA ILE A 72 28.25 2.49 2.19
C ILE A 72 28.30 1.06 2.75
N SER A 73 28.58 0.06 1.91
CA SER A 73 28.70 -1.33 2.36
C SER A 73 29.86 -1.56 3.35
N GLU A 74 30.92 -0.74 3.29
CA GLU A 74 32.01 -0.76 4.25
C GLU A 74 31.65 -0.07 5.58
N ILE A 75 30.63 0.80 5.58
CA ILE A 75 30.20 1.54 6.77
C ILE A 75 29.29 0.64 7.62
N ARG A 76 29.87 0.04 8.66
CA ARG A 76 29.12 -0.81 9.60
C ARG A 76 28.24 0.04 10.52
N VAL A 77 26.92 -0.08 10.36
CA VAL A 77 25.95 0.35 11.38
C VAL A 77 25.98 -0.66 12.53
N THR A 78 26.17 -0.18 13.76
CA THR A 78 26.15 -1.03 14.95
C THR A 78 25.02 -0.59 15.86
N VAL A 79 24.14 -1.52 16.25
CA VAL A 79 23.03 -1.25 17.17
C VAL A 79 23.45 -1.58 18.59
N SER A 80 23.33 -0.60 19.48
CA SER A 80 23.59 -0.78 20.91
C SER A 80 22.44 -1.51 21.59
N SER A 81 22.75 -2.40 22.54
CA SER A 81 21.74 -3.10 23.36
C SER A 81 20.95 -2.18 24.30
N THR A 82 21.45 -0.97 24.57
CA THR A 82 20.77 0.04 25.39
C THR A 82 20.01 1.07 24.55
N SER A 83 19.96 0.88 23.23
CA SER A 83 19.27 1.77 22.30
C SER A 83 17.75 1.59 22.39
N VAL A 84 16.99 2.58 21.88
CA VAL A 84 15.53 2.48 21.83
C VAL A 84 15.08 1.32 20.94
N LEU A 85 15.85 0.98 19.89
CA LEU A 85 15.54 -0.14 18.99
C LEU A 85 15.43 -1.46 19.74
N SER A 86 16.35 -1.70 20.68
CA SER A 86 16.35 -2.90 21.51
C SER A 86 15.18 -2.96 22.50
N GLN A 87 14.58 -1.82 22.83
CA GLN A 87 13.37 -1.76 23.68
C GLN A 87 12.08 -1.97 22.89
N ILE A 88 12.03 -1.47 21.65
CA ILE A 88 10.85 -1.51 20.80
C ILE A 88 10.58 -2.93 20.25
N ASP A 89 11.62 -3.67 19.85
CA ASP A 89 11.44 -4.96 19.18
C ASP A 89 12.48 -6.00 19.61
N ALA A 90 12.02 -7.05 20.29
CA ALA A 90 12.84 -8.20 20.67
C ALA A 90 13.09 -9.17 19.50
N ASN A 91 12.27 -9.13 18.44
CA ASN A 91 12.27 -10.11 17.35
C ASN A 91 13.14 -9.73 16.13
N LYS A 92 13.95 -8.67 16.24
CA LYS A 92 14.93 -8.16 15.24
C LYS A 92 14.36 -7.64 13.91
N GLU A 93 13.12 -7.94 13.54
CA GLU A 93 12.52 -7.49 12.27
C GLU A 93 12.55 -5.95 12.12
N PHE A 94 12.19 -5.22 13.19
CA PHE A 94 12.26 -3.76 13.19
C PHE A 94 13.67 -3.24 13.00
N GLN A 95 14.65 -3.89 13.66
CA GLN A 95 16.05 -3.51 13.58
C GLN A 95 16.57 -3.65 12.14
N GLU A 96 16.22 -4.74 11.46
CA GLU A 96 16.62 -4.97 10.06
C GLU A 96 16.02 -3.92 9.11
N LYS A 97 14.72 -3.59 9.27
CA LYS A 97 14.07 -2.53 8.48
C LYS A 97 14.70 -1.16 8.74
N TYR A 98 14.99 -0.84 10.00
CA TYR A 98 15.68 0.39 10.37
C TYR A 98 17.07 0.46 9.72
N GLU A 99 17.88 -0.59 9.85
CA GLU A 99 19.22 -0.65 9.26
C GLU A 99 19.17 -0.50 7.73
N GLN A 100 18.17 -1.09 7.07
CA GLN A 100 17.95 -0.94 5.64
C GLN A 100 17.64 0.52 5.26
N ILE A 101 16.71 1.17 5.97
CA ILE A 101 16.37 2.58 5.72
C ILE A 101 17.61 3.47 5.91
N ILE A 102 18.36 3.30 7.00
CA ILE A 102 19.58 4.07 7.26
C ILE A 102 20.61 3.87 6.16
N LYS A 103 20.81 2.64 5.67
CA LYS A 103 21.73 2.37 4.55
C LYS A 103 21.30 3.07 3.27
N THR A 104 20.02 2.99 2.90
CA THR A 104 19.50 3.64 1.70
C THR A 104 19.65 5.17 1.77
N THR A 105 19.26 5.78 2.90
CA THR A 105 19.39 7.24 3.08
C THR A 105 20.85 7.69 3.17
N ALA A 106 21.76 6.85 3.70
CA ALA A 106 23.18 7.19 3.76
C ALA A 106 23.82 7.32 2.38
N THR A 107 23.35 6.57 1.38
CA THR A 107 23.81 6.69 -0.02
C THR A 107 23.46 8.07 -0.58
N ASP A 108 22.23 8.54 -0.36
CA ASP A 108 21.75 9.83 -0.86
C ASP A 108 22.42 11.02 -0.16
N GLU A 109 22.83 10.83 1.10
CA GLU A 109 23.44 11.87 1.94
C GLU A 109 24.97 11.84 1.93
N LEU A 110 25.59 10.95 1.16
CA LEU A 110 27.05 10.86 1.12
C LEU A 110 27.65 12.12 0.49
N GLN A 111 28.49 12.81 1.25
CA GLN A 111 29.13 14.05 0.84
C GLN A 111 30.65 13.94 0.97
N GLU A 112 31.35 14.84 0.28
CA GLU A 112 32.82 14.96 0.33
C GLU A 112 33.59 13.67 -0.02
N PHE A 113 33.02 12.84 -0.92
CA PHE A 113 33.74 11.76 -1.58
C PHE A 113 34.51 12.30 -2.80
N GLU A 114 35.61 11.64 -3.13
CA GLU A 114 36.51 12.05 -4.20
C GLU A 114 36.57 10.98 -5.29
N GLN A 115 36.50 11.40 -6.56
CA GLN A 115 36.87 10.54 -7.67
C GLN A 115 38.38 10.45 -7.78
N VAL A 116 38.91 9.25 -7.50
CA VAL A 116 40.35 8.97 -7.60
C VAL A 116 40.71 8.63 -9.04
N ASP A 117 39.90 7.80 -9.69
CA ASP A 117 40.16 7.33 -11.06
C ASP A 117 38.86 6.89 -11.76
N ALA A 118 38.90 6.78 -13.08
CA ALA A 118 37.87 6.15 -13.89
C ALA A 118 38.49 5.42 -15.08
N TRP A 119 37.97 4.25 -15.39
CA TRP A 119 38.47 3.42 -16.49
C TRP A 119 37.32 2.83 -17.29
N GLN A 120 37.55 2.57 -18.57
CA GLN A 120 36.54 2.01 -19.45
C GLN A 120 37.16 1.13 -20.54
N ASP A 121 36.42 0.11 -20.96
CA ASP A 121 36.70 -0.67 -22.17
C ASP A 121 35.53 -0.55 -23.17
N ASP A 122 35.53 -1.37 -24.21
CA ASP A 122 34.47 -1.36 -25.24
C ASP A 122 33.06 -1.64 -24.68
N GLN A 123 32.95 -2.34 -23.55
CA GLN A 123 31.68 -2.84 -23.01
C GLN A 123 31.30 -2.24 -21.66
N ASN A 124 32.24 -1.65 -20.93
CA ASN A 124 32.07 -1.37 -19.51
C ASN A 124 32.73 -0.06 -19.11
N TYR A 125 32.23 0.48 -18.01
CA TYR A 125 32.74 1.68 -17.35
C TYR A 125 32.88 1.41 -15.85
N TRP A 126 34.01 1.81 -15.28
CA TRP A 126 34.31 1.70 -13.87
C TRP A 126 34.74 3.04 -13.31
N VAL A 127 34.42 3.25 -12.04
CA VAL A 127 34.84 4.43 -11.29
C VAL A 127 35.34 4.04 -9.92
N TYR A 128 36.39 4.71 -9.48
CA TYR A 128 37.00 4.53 -8.17
C TYR A 128 36.82 5.80 -7.34
N TYR A 129 36.03 5.68 -6.27
CA TYR A 129 35.81 6.69 -5.25
C TYR A 129 36.53 6.39 -3.94
N ARG A 130 36.89 7.44 -3.21
CA ARG A 130 37.34 7.34 -1.83
C ARG A 130 36.64 8.37 -0.95
N LEU A 131 36.49 8.04 0.33
CA LEU A 131 35.90 8.91 1.35
C LEU A 131 36.78 8.90 2.61
N SER A 132 37.21 10.07 3.08
CA SER A 132 38.03 10.17 4.29
C SER A 132 37.22 9.71 5.52
N LYS A 133 37.71 8.69 6.24
CA LYS A 133 37.03 8.17 7.44
C LYS A 133 36.93 9.21 8.55
N GLN A 134 38.00 10.00 8.72
CA GLN A 134 38.04 11.07 9.72
C GLN A 134 37.02 12.15 9.39
N ARG A 135 37.01 12.64 8.14
CA ARG A 135 36.13 13.72 7.73
C ARG A 135 34.65 13.29 7.77
N TYR A 136 34.37 12.08 7.31
CA TYR A 136 33.04 11.48 7.42
C TYR A 136 32.56 11.44 8.87
N LYS A 137 33.42 11.00 9.80
CA LYS A 137 33.12 10.99 11.23
C LYS A 137 32.86 12.39 11.77
N GLU A 138 33.69 13.37 11.45
CA GLU A 138 33.50 14.77 11.87
C GLU A 138 32.14 15.33 11.45
N ILE A 139 31.76 15.11 10.18
CA ILE A 139 30.46 15.54 9.63
C ILE A 139 29.31 14.82 10.36
N LYS A 140 29.41 13.50 10.56
CA LYS A 140 28.36 12.73 11.26
C LYS A 140 28.24 13.13 12.73
N ASP A 141 29.35 13.39 13.42
CA ASP A 141 29.37 13.85 14.80
C ASP A 141 28.78 15.27 14.92
N GLU A 142 29.05 16.15 13.95
CA GLU A 142 28.45 17.50 13.89
C GLU A 142 26.93 17.44 13.64
N GLN A 143 26.50 16.69 12.62
CA GLN A 143 25.08 16.46 12.33
C GLN A 143 24.35 15.90 13.56
N LYS A 144 24.96 14.92 14.24
CA LYS A 144 24.41 14.32 15.45
C LYS A 144 24.31 15.34 16.59
N ARG A 145 25.33 16.16 16.85
CA ARG A 145 25.27 17.20 17.88
C ARG A 145 24.13 18.20 17.63
N ASN A 146 23.97 18.64 16.38
CA ASN A 146 22.90 19.56 15.99
C ASN A 146 21.51 18.91 16.16
N ALA A 147 21.35 17.66 15.74
CA ALA A 147 20.14 16.87 15.93
C ALA A 147 19.79 16.69 17.41
N VAL A 148 20.76 16.32 18.24
CA VAL A 148 20.57 16.15 19.70
C VAL A 148 20.20 17.46 20.38
N ALA A 149 20.83 18.57 20.01
CA ALA A 149 20.49 19.88 20.56
C ALA A 149 19.04 20.28 20.23
N LEU A 150 18.61 20.06 18.99
CA LEU A 150 17.24 20.32 18.56
C LEU A 150 16.23 19.40 19.28
N ALA A 151 16.55 18.11 19.40
CA ALA A 151 15.71 17.16 20.13
C ALA A 151 15.58 17.51 21.61
N LEU A 152 16.65 17.98 22.25
CA LEU A 152 16.64 18.41 23.64
C LEU A 152 15.79 19.67 23.85
N ASP A 153 15.84 20.64 22.94
CA ASP A 153 14.96 21.82 22.98
C ASP A 153 13.48 21.41 22.92
N PHE A 154 13.12 20.55 21.97
CA PHE A 154 11.74 20.05 21.87
C PHE A 154 11.33 19.18 23.06
N PHE A 155 12.21 18.31 23.55
CA PHE A 155 11.96 17.52 24.76
C PHE A 155 11.68 18.43 25.97
N THR A 156 12.44 19.52 26.10
CA THR A 156 12.24 20.51 27.16
C THR A 156 10.90 21.21 27.04
N LYS A 157 10.52 21.64 25.84
CA LYS A 157 9.20 22.25 25.56
C LYS A 157 8.05 21.27 25.82
N ALA A 158 8.25 19.99 25.50
CA ALA A 158 7.28 18.93 25.79
C ALA A 158 7.07 18.77 27.29
N LYS A 159 8.15 18.66 28.08
CA LYS A 159 8.08 18.56 29.55
C LYS A 159 7.44 19.80 30.19
N GLN A 160 7.68 20.99 29.65
CA GLN A 160 6.99 22.22 30.08
C GLN A 160 5.48 22.16 29.78
N SER A 161 5.10 21.65 28.60
CA SER A 161 3.70 21.51 28.20
C SER A 161 2.96 20.47 29.05
N GLU A 162 3.60 19.35 29.37
CA GLU A 162 3.06 18.36 30.33
C GLU A 162 2.78 19.00 31.71
N ARG A 163 3.72 19.81 32.23
CA ARG A 163 3.56 20.52 33.50
C ARG A 163 2.42 21.54 33.46
N ALA A 164 2.16 22.12 32.30
CA ALA A 164 1.04 23.04 32.08
C ALA A 164 -0.30 22.30 31.84
N GLY A 165 -0.29 20.97 31.69
CA GLY A 165 -1.47 20.15 31.41
C GLY A 165 -1.93 20.16 29.96
N ASP A 166 -1.07 20.62 29.02
CA ASP A 166 -1.33 20.60 27.58
C ASP A 166 -0.65 19.38 26.94
N ASP A 167 -1.23 18.20 27.18
CA ASP A 167 -0.63 16.93 26.73
C ASP A 167 -0.65 16.77 25.20
N VAL A 168 -1.60 17.40 24.49
CA VAL A 168 -1.64 17.36 23.01
C VAL A 168 -0.47 18.15 22.43
N LEU A 169 -0.20 19.33 22.99
CA LEU A 169 0.98 20.11 22.61
C LEU A 169 2.28 19.39 23.02
N ALA A 170 2.30 18.77 24.21
CA ALA A 170 3.43 17.98 24.67
C ALA A 170 3.73 16.81 23.72
N LEU A 171 2.70 16.06 23.30
CA LEU A 171 2.82 15.01 22.27
C LEU A 171 3.46 15.58 21.01
N GLY A 172 2.93 16.69 20.48
CA GLY A 172 3.49 17.36 19.29
C GLY A 172 4.98 17.72 19.44
N PHE A 173 5.39 18.23 20.59
CA PHE A 173 6.81 18.52 20.84
C PHE A 173 7.66 17.25 20.98
N TYR A 174 7.17 16.20 21.65
CA TYR A 174 7.90 14.92 21.69
C TYR A 174 8.10 14.33 20.30
N TYR A 175 7.11 14.39 19.41
CA TYR A 175 7.25 13.92 18.04
C TYR A 175 8.27 14.71 17.24
N LYS A 176 8.29 16.05 17.38
CA LYS A 176 9.34 16.89 16.77
C LYS A 176 10.73 16.56 17.29
N GLY A 177 10.83 16.35 18.61
CA GLY A 177 12.06 15.90 19.24
C GLY A 177 12.52 14.55 18.71
N PHE A 178 11.61 13.59 18.58
CA PHE A 178 11.87 12.27 18.01
C PHE A 178 12.36 12.36 16.57
N GLY A 179 11.66 13.11 15.71
CA GLY A 179 12.02 13.30 14.31
C GLY A 179 13.42 13.89 14.14
N ALA A 180 13.86 14.78 15.04
CA ALA A 180 15.22 15.33 14.98
C ALA A 180 16.31 14.28 15.18
N ILE A 181 16.07 13.20 15.95
CA ILE A 181 17.06 12.17 16.30
C ILE A 181 16.74 10.78 15.72
N GLU A 182 15.76 10.66 14.84
CA GLU A 182 15.30 9.38 14.27
C GLU A 182 16.38 8.62 13.47
N LYS A 183 17.44 9.31 13.04
CA LYS A 183 18.58 8.68 12.35
C LYS A 183 19.59 8.01 13.29
N TYR A 184 19.45 8.25 14.59
CA TYR A 184 20.40 7.84 15.63
C TYR A 184 19.76 6.90 16.65
N LEU A 185 18.66 6.23 16.32
CA LEU A 185 17.93 5.35 17.23
C LEU A 185 18.76 4.15 17.68
N ALA A 186 19.75 3.73 16.90
CA ALA A 186 20.68 2.64 17.19
C ALA A 186 21.69 2.97 18.30
N GLU A 187 21.83 4.24 18.67
CA GLU A 187 22.84 4.70 19.62
C GLU A 187 22.20 5.19 20.92
N PRO A 188 22.83 4.95 22.09
CA PRO A 188 22.37 5.51 23.35
C PRO A 188 22.79 6.97 23.46
N ILE A 189 21.85 7.90 23.29
CA ILE A 189 22.09 9.34 23.42
C ILE A 189 21.94 9.72 24.90
N ARG A 190 23.06 9.70 25.63
CA ARG A 190 23.14 10.10 27.04
C ARG A 190 23.28 11.61 27.16
N ILE A 191 22.40 12.22 27.94
CA ILE A 191 22.46 13.65 28.27
C ILE A 191 22.15 13.86 29.75
N GLU A 192 22.54 15.02 30.28
CA GLU A 192 22.07 15.48 31.57
C GLU A 192 20.85 16.39 31.39
N TYR A 193 19.75 16.07 32.07
CA TYR A 193 18.52 16.87 32.08
C TYR A 193 18.03 17.04 33.52
N GLU A 194 17.89 18.29 33.98
CA GLU A 194 17.47 18.63 35.35
C GLU A 194 18.26 17.87 36.45
N GLY A 195 19.58 17.74 36.27
CA GLY A 195 20.49 17.08 37.22
C GLY A 195 20.44 15.54 37.21
N LYS A 196 19.82 14.93 36.19
CA LYS A 196 19.78 13.47 36.00
C LYS A 196 20.31 13.09 34.63
N GLU A 197 21.12 12.04 34.59
CA GLU A 197 21.51 11.41 33.33
C GLU A 197 20.32 10.63 32.76
N ILE A 198 19.96 10.88 31.52
CA ILE A 198 18.89 10.19 30.80
C ILE A 198 19.34 9.72 29.42
N LEU A 199 18.65 8.71 28.88
CA LEU A 199 18.74 8.31 27.48
C LEU A 199 17.64 9.04 26.70
N LEU A 200 18.00 10.12 26.01
CA LEU A 200 17.03 11.06 25.41
C LEU A 200 16.01 10.37 24.52
N THR A 201 16.45 9.48 23.63
CA THR A 201 15.57 8.76 22.70
C THR A 201 14.56 7.88 23.43
N ASN A 202 15.01 7.16 24.45
CA ASN A 202 14.17 6.24 25.22
C ASN A 202 13.17 7.02 26.08
N GLU A 203 13.59 8.14 26.67
CA GLU A 203 12.70 9.03 27.43
C GLU A 203 11.63 9.69 26.57
N ILE A 204 11.97 10.11 25.34
CA ILE A 204 10.99 10.64 24.38
C ILE A 204 9.96 9.54 24.05
N TYR A 205 10.41 8.34 23.68
CA TYR A 205 9.52 7.22 23.35
C TYR A 205 8.61 6.86 24.53
N ALA A 206 9.17 6.73 25.73
CA ALA A 206 8.42 6.42 26.94
C ALA A 206 7.41 7.52 27.30
N SER A 207 7.78 8.81 27.16
CA SER A 207 6.89 9.93 27.42
C SER A 207 5.71 9.94 26.44
N ILE A 208 5.94 9.69 25.15
CA ILE A 208 4.86 9.55 24.15
C ILE A 208 3.90 8.43 24.56
N GLN A 209 4.41 7.24 24.87
CA GLN A 209 3.57 6.11 25.27
C GLN A 209 2.77 6.42 26.55
N GLN A 210 3.39 7.05 27.55
CA GLN A 210 2.72 7.44 28.79
C GLN A 210 1.58 8.45 28.54
N LEU A 211 1.78 9.45 27.67
CA LEU A 211 0.73 10.40 27.32
C LEU A 211 -0.41 9.72 26.58
N LEU A 212 -0.11 8.85 25.61
CA LEU A 212 -1.11 8.05 24.91
C LEU A 212 -1.90 7.17 25.89
N ASP A 213 -1.23 6.55 26.86
CA ASP A 213 -1.87 5.69 27.86
C ASP A 213 -2.84 6.46 28.76
N LYS A 214 -2.72 7.78 28.91
CA LYS A 214 -3.70 8.61 29.64
C LYS A 214 -4.98 8.87 28.85
N ILE A 215 -4.96 8.72 27.52
CA ILE A 215 -6.07 9.07 26.64
C ILE A 215 -7.05 7.90 26.54
N GLN A 216 -8.34 8.21 26.61
CA GLN A 216 -9.43 7.28 26.32
C GLN A 216 -10.30 7.87 25.22
N LEU A 217 -10.57 7.07 24.18
CA LEU A 217 -11.58 7.39 23.17
C LEU A 217 -12.88 6.65 23.51
N VAL A 218 -14.00 7.34 23.39
CA VAL A 218 -15.35 6.81 23.65
C VAL A 218 -16.25 7.16 22.48
N ALA A 219 -16.91 6.16 21.90
CA ALA A 219 -17.87 6.35 20.82
C ALA A 219 -19.30 6.35 21.37
N SER A 220 -20.15 7.23 20.86
CA SER A 220 -21.57 7.28 21.15
C SER A 220 -22.38 7.55 19.88
N PRO A 221 -23.24 6.61 19.46
CA PRO A 221 -23.39 5.26 19.99
C PRO A 221 -22.20 4.35 19.65
N THR A 222 -22.02 3.23 20.37
CA THR A 222 -20.99 2.21 20.07
C THR A 222 -21.43 1.23 18.99
N GLU A 223 -22.73 1.19 18.67
CA GLU A 223 -23.34 0.36 17.65
C GLU A 223 -24.32 1.21 16.85
N ILE A 224 -24.30 1.06 15.52
CA ILE A 224 -25.28 1.68 14.63
C ILE A 224 -25.82 0.66 13.65
N MET A 225 -27.12 0.76 13.38
CA MET A 225 -27.78 0.01 12.31
C MET A 225 -27.78 0.86 11.05
N LEU A 226 -27.30 0.29 9.95
CA LEU A 226 -27.15 1.00 8.69
C LEU A 226 -27.80 0.19 7.58
N ASN A 227 -28.62 0.82 6.76
CA ASN A 227 -28.95 0.25 5.47
C ASN A 227 -27.72 0.32 4.57
N ARG A 228 -27.35 -0.78 3.91
CA ARG A 228 -26.19 -0.79 3.00
C ARG A 228 -26.31 0.24 1.86
N ARG A 229 -27.52 0.60 1.45
CA ARG A 229 -27.80 1.79 0.62
C ARG A 229 -27.73 3.05 1.48
N VAL A 230 -26.57 3.32 2.06
CA VAL A 230 -26.37 4.51 2.91
C VAL A 230 -26.50 5.74 2.02
N THR A 231 -27.47 6.60 2.31
CA THR A 231 -27.49 7.96 1.74
C THR A 231 -26.45 8.78 2.50
N SER A 232 -25.47 9.33 1.78
CA SER A 232 -24.37 10.12 2.35
C SER A 232 -24.85 11.14 3.40
N GLY A 233 -24.31 11.07 4.62
CA GLY A 233 -24.36 12.15 5.61
C GLY A 233 -25.45 12.07 6.69
N THR A 234 -26.28 11.02 6.74
CA THR A 234 -27.32 10.89 7.79
C THR A 234 -26.81 10.20 9.06
N GLU A 235 -25.88 9.26 8.92
CA GLU A 235 -25.46 8.39 10.02
C GLU A 235 -24.09 8.81 10.54
N THR A 236 -24.08 9.28 11.79
CA THR A 236 -22.91 9.92 12.39
C THR A 236 -22.65 9.37 13.77
N VAL A 237 -21.38 9.16 14.10
CA VAL A 237 -20.97 8.74 15.44
C VAL A 237 -20.15 9.83 16.08
N MET A 238 -20.50 10.19 17.31
CA MET A 238 -19.70 11.12 18.10
C MET A 238 -18.60 10.33 18.81
N VAL A 239 -17.36 10.70 18.56
CA VAL A 239 -16.20 10.19 19.30
C VAL A 239 -15.69 11.27 20.23
N SER A 240 -15.60 10.95 21.52
CA SER A 240 -15.06 11.83 22.56
C SER A 240 -13.68 11.35 23.00
N ALA A 241 -12.73 12.27 23.11
CA ALA A 241 -11.43 12.04 23.70
C ALA A 241 -11.39 12.65 25.11
N ILE A 242 -11.07 11.83 26.10
CA ILE A 242 -11.01 12.22 27.51
C ILE A 242 -9.76 11.66 28.17
N TYR A 243 -9.27 12.33 29.20
CA TYR A 243 -8.24 11.76 30.07
C TYR A 243 -8.86 10.68 30.99
N LYS A 244 -8.20 9.52 31.12
CA LYS A 244 -8.70 8.37 31.87
C LYS A 244 -8.95 8.68 33.35
N ASP A 245 -8.09 9.48 33.95
CA ASP A 245 -8.06 9.82 35.38
C ASP A 245 -9.06 10.93 35.73
N SER A 246 -8.98 12.07 35.07
CA SER A 246 -9.74 13.28 35.39
C SER A 246 -11.07 13.37 34.65
N LYS A 247 -11.26 12.55 33.61
CA LYS A 247 -12.40 12.59 32.67
C LYS A 247 -12.57 13.95 31.96
N LYS A 248 -11.56 14.81 32.03
CA LYS A 248 -11.55 16.10 31.31
C LYS A 248 -11.47 15.85 29.79
N PRO A 249 -12.16 16.67 28.98
CA PRO A 249 -12.10 16.56 27.53
C PRO A 249 -10.73 16.96 26.99
N ILE A 250 -10.32 16.33 25.90
CA ILE A 250 -9.06 16.60 25.21
C ILE A 250 -9.36 17.30 23.89
N SER A 251 -9.13 18.61 23.85
CA SER A 251 -9.32 19.43 22.65
C SER A 251 -8.15 19.32 21.68
N GLY A 252 -8.44 19.36 20.38
CA GLY A 252 -7.42 19.44 19.34
C GLY A 252 -6.65 18.15 19.07
N LEU A 253 -7.09 17.01 19.59
CA LEU A 253 -6.45 15.72 19.38
C LEU A 253 -6.73 15.24 17.93
N PRO A 254 -5.70 14.99 17.10
CA PRO A 254 -5.88 14.44 15.77
C PRO A 254 -6.31 12.97 15.84
N LEU A 255 -7.31 12.60 15.06
CA LEU A 255 -7.90 11.27 15.01
C LEU A 255 -7.92 10.77 13.56
N LYS A 256 -7.84 9.44 13.40
CA LYS A 256 -7.97 8.76 12.12
C LYS A 256 -9.04 7.69 12.19
N ALA A 257 -9.98 7.72 11.25
CA ALA A 257 -10.98 6.66 11.09
C ALA A 257 -10.61 5.71 9.96
N TYR A 258 -10.97 4.44 10.12
CA TYR A 258 -10.71 3.39 9.13
C TYR A 258 -11.65 2.20 9.34
N PHE A 259 -11.89 1.41 8.29
CA PHE A 259 -12.55 0.12 8.42
C PHE A 259 -11.56 -0.91 8.97
N GLU A 260 -11.80 -1.43 10.18
CA GLU A 260 -11.04 -2.54 10.77
C GLU A 260 -11.57 -3.89 10.25
N LYS A 261 -12.88 -3.97 9.99
CA LYS A 261 -13.55 -5.11 9.35
C LYS A 261 -14.61 -4.61 8.40
N GLY A 262 -14.70 -5.21 7.21
CA GLY A 262 -15.58 -4.76 6.15
C GLY A 262 -14.89 -3.77 5.21
N ALA A 263 -15.67 -3.01 4.46
CA ALA A 263 -15.15 -2.06 3.48
C ALA A 263 -16.17 -0.96 3.19
N GLY A 264 -15.68 0.25 2.97
CA GLY A 264 -16.48 1.42 2.72
C GLY A 264 -15.62 2.67 2.67
N ASP A 265 -16.28 3.81 2.56
CA ASP A 265 -15.64 5.12 2.57
C ASP A 265 -15.96 5.83 3.90
N VAL A 266 -14.90 6.36 4.51
CA VAL A 266 -14.95 7.18 5.71
C VAL A 266 -13.94 8.30 5.51
N PHE A 267 -14.27 9.52 5.93
CA PHE A 267 -13.25 10.58 5.93
C PHE A 267 -12.08 10.13 6.82
N PRO A 268 -10.84 10.19 6.35
CA PRO A 268 -9.74 9.55 7.06
C PRO A 268 -9.29 10.37 8.27
N GLU A 269 -9.39 11.70 8.20
CA GLU A 269 -8.74 12.62 9.12
C GLU A 269 -9.77 13.45 9.89
N TYR A 270 -9.59 13.51 11.21
CA TYR A 270 -10.45 14.22 12.13
C TYR A 270 -9.63 14.93 13.20
N LYS A 271 -10.26 15.89 13.87
CA LYS A 271 -9.68 16.57 15.04
C LYS A 271 -10.79 16.76 16.07
N THR A 272 -10.46 16.61 17.35
CA THR A 272 -11.42 16.94 18.41
C THR A 272 -11.59 18.45 18.57
N ASP A 273 -12.82 18.87 18.82
CA ASP A 273 -13.18 20.27 19.10
C ASP A 273 -12.85 20.69 20.54
N GLN A 274 -13.25 21.91 20.92
CA GLN A 274 -13.03 22.45 22.26
C GLN A 274 -13.68 21.64 23.39
N THR A 275 -14.69 20.83 23.07
CA THR A 275 -15.37 19.92 24.01
C THR A 275 -14.77 18.52 24.01
N GLY A 276 -13.69 18.31 23.25
CA GLY A 276 -13.03 17.02 23.10
C GLY A 276 -13.77 16.04 22.21
N GLN A 277 -14.66 16.52 21.35
CA GLN A 277 -15.52 15.68 20.52
C GLN A 277 -15.17 15.78 19.03
N SER A 278 -15.41 14.71 18.27
CA SER A 278 -15.32 14.71 16.83
C SER A 278 -16.47 13.89 16.22
N LYS A 279 -17.07 14.42 15.16
CA LYS A 279 -18.21 13.81 14.47
C LYS A 279 -17.71 12.98 13.29
N ILE A 280 -17.77 11.66 13.43
CA ILE A 280 -17.32 10.71 12.41
C ILE A 280 -18.45 10.49 11.40
N LEU A 281 -18.13 10.73 10.13
CA LEU A 281 -19.06 10.65 9.01
C LEU A 281 -18.78 9.41 8.18
N LEU A 282 -19.76 8.50 8.12
CA LEU A 282 -19.72 7.35 7.21
C LEU A 282 -20.36 7.76 5.89
N THR A 283 -19.64 7.58 4.79
CA THR A 283 -20.09 8.03 3.46
C THR A 283 -20.53 6.87 2.58
N LYS A 284 -19.93 5.69 2.70
CA LYS A 284 -20.30 4.52 1.89
C LYS A 284 -20.01 3.21 2.61
N ILE A 285 -20.84 2.20 2.38
CA ILE A 285 -20.59 0.80 2.77
C ILE A 285 -20.53 -0.04 1.50
N SER A 286 -19.35 -0.55 1.16
CA SER A 286 -19.16 -1.38 -0.04
C SER A 286 -19.20 -2.87 0.28
N SER A 287 -18.72 -3.28 1.46
CA SER A 287 -18.79 -4.69 1.88
C SER A 287 -20.23 -5.16 2.06
N LYS A 288 -20.43 -6.46 1.77
CA LYS A 288 -21.69 -7.18 1.97
C LYS A 288 -21.82 -7.80 3.37
N ASP A 289 -20.79 -7.68 4.19
CA ASP A 289 -20.78 -8.22 5.55
C ASP A 289 -21.82 -7.49 6.40
N ILE A 290 -22.63 -8.28 7.11
CA ILE A 290 -23.70 -7.78 8.00
C ILE A 290 -23.09 -7.11 9.24
N GLU A 291 -21.95 -7.60 9.71
CA GLU A 291 -21.22 -7.01 10.84
C GLU A 291 -19.87 -6.48 10.38
N GLN A 292 -19.73 -5.15 10.42
CA GLN A 292 -18.52 -4.43 10.07
C GLN A 292 -18.05 -3.59 11.26
N THR A 293 -16.79 -3.20 11.26
CA THR A 293 -16.19 -2.43 12.36
C THR A 293 -15.47 -1.23 11.80
N VAL A 294 -15.86 -0.04 12.24
CA VAL A 294 -15.10 1.19 12.00
C VAL A 294 -14.30 1.49 13.26
N GLY A 295 -12.98 1.52 13.10
CA GLY A 295 -12.05 1.93 14.13
C GLY A 295 -11.76 3.42 14.04
N VAL A 296 -11.66 4.09 15.19
CA VAL A 296 -11.15 5.45 15.30
C VAL A 296 -10.00 5.44 16.29
N LYS A 297 -8.84 5.92 15.87
CA LYS A 297 -7.64 5.97 16.70
C LYS A 297 -6.98 7.34 16.66
N VAL A 298 -6.11 7.65 17.61
CA VAL A 298 -5.28 8.85 17.53
C VAL A 298 -4.42 8.81 16.27
N ASN A 299 -4.39 9.90 15.49
CA ASN A 299 -3.54 9.98 14.32
C ASN A 299 -2.15 10.48 14.69
N MET A 300 -1.25 9.54 14.92
CA MET A 300 0.14 9.78 15.25
C MET A 300 0.84 10.61 14.17
N LEU A 301 0.65 10.24 12.90
CA LEU A 301 1.31 10.88 11.76
C LEU A 301 0.98 12.36 11.61
N ASN A 302 -0.13 12.83 12.19
CA ASN A 302 -0.49 14.25 12.17
C ASN A 302 0.44 15.11 13.05
N PHE A 303 1.15 14.49 13.99
CA PHE A 303 2.16 15.18 14.79
C PHE A 303 3.54 15.22 14.13
N ALA A 304 3.75 14.43 13.08
CA ALA A 304 4.96 14.53 12.26
C ALA A 304 4.84 15.74 11.32
N ASP A 305 5.98 16.29 10.91
CA ASP A 305 6.01 17.30 9.85
C ASP A 305 5.54 16.70 8.51
N GLU A 306 5.23 17.54 7.52
CA GLU A 306 4.61 17.14 6.23
C GLU A 306 5.35 16.00 5.48
N ASN A 307 6.62 15.74 5.83
CA ASN A 307 7.44 14.65 5.32
C ASN A 307 7.80 13.65 6.43
N ALA A 308 6.80 12.99 7.03
CA ALA A 308 7.05 11.93 8.01
C ALA A 308 7.97 10.85 7.41
N SER A 309 9.10 10.57 8.07
CA SER A 309 10.06 9.59 7.58
C SER A 309 9.50 8.17 7.62
N PRO A 310 10.04 7.23 6.82
CA PRO A 310 9.72 5.81 6.96
C PRO A 310 10.02 5.27 8.37
N ILE A 311 11.04 5.81 9.05
CA ILE A 311 11.41 5.43 10.42
C ILE A 311 10.30 5.81 11.39
N TYR A 312 9.73 7.01 11.24
CA TYR A 312 8.61 7.46 12.03
C TYR A 312 7.42 6.50 11.94
N ALA A 313 7.05 6.12 10.71
CA ALA A 313 5.92 5.20 10.48
C ALA A 313 6.14 3.85 11.18
N LEU A 314 7.36 3.29 11.06
CA LEU A 314 7.73 2.05 11.74
C LEU A 314 7.56 2.17 13.27
N VAL A 315 8.02 3.27 13.86
CA VAL A 315 7.95 3.48 15.32
C VAL A 315 6.50 3.61 15.78
N ALA A 316 5.69 4.39 15.03
CA ALA A 316 4.28 4.59 15.32
C ALA A 316 3.47 3.28 15.25
N GLU A 317 3.85 2.34 14.38
CA GLU A 317 3.23 1.00 14.30
C GLU A 317 3.46 0.15 15.55
N ARG A 318 4.55 0.40 16.30
CA ARG A 318 4.88 -0.35 17.52
C ARG A 318 4.29 0.27 18.79
N MET A 319 3.83 1.52 18.73
CA MET A 319 3.21 2.19 19.87
C MET A 319 1.78 1.69 20.09
N VAL A 320 1.37 1.62 21.36
CA VAL A 320 -0.02 1.30 21.70
C VAL A 320 -0.83 2.60 21.67
N VAL A 321 -1.60 2.76 20.59
CA VAL A 321 -2.36 3.98 20.32
C VAL A 321 -3.80 3.84 20.82
N PRO A 322 -4.37 4.85 21.51
CA PRO A 322 -5.77 4.86 21.92
C PRO A 322 -6.68 4.70 20.70
N LYS A 323 -7.57 3.72 20.77
CA LYS A 323 -8.56 3.43 19.74
C LYS A 323 -9.91 3.08 20.34
N VAL A 324 -10.96 3.33 19.57
CA VAL A 324 -12.33 2.91 19.86
C VAL A 324 -12.94 2.30 18.60
N ASN A 325 -13.75 1.28 18.79
CA ASN A 325 -14.42 0.58 17.70
C ASN A 325 -15.91 0.85 17.74
N ILE A 326 -16.48 1.05 16.56
CA ILE A 326 -17.90 1.25 16.31
C ILE A 326 -18.39 0.05 15.53
N LEU A 327 -19.37 -0.67 16.09
CA LEU A 327 -19.99 -1.82 15.43
C LEU A 327 -21.05 -1.32 14.44
N LEU A 328 -20.94 -1.75 13.19
CA LEU A 328 -21.92 -1.49 12.15
C LEU A 328 -22.74 -2.75 11.93
N LYS A 329 -24.05 -2.66 12.16
CA LYS A 329 -25.04 -3.69 11.79
C LYS A 329 -25.68 -3.30 10.46
N VAL A 330 -25.13 -3.86 9.39
CA VAL A 330 -25.52 -3.57 8.02
C VAL A 330 -26.73 -4.41 7.62
N GLN A 331 -27.83 -3.75 7.33
CA GLN A 331 -29.04 -4.36 6.80
C GLN A 331 -28.90 -4.56 5.29
N ARG A 332 -29.30 -5.75 4.84
CA ARG A 332 -29.30 -6.08 3.41
C ARG A 332 -30.45 -5.36 2.71
N PRO A 333 -30.22 -4.73 1.56
CA PRO A 333 -31.29 -4.08 0.83
C PRO A 333 -32.28 -5.12 0.31
N ILE A 334 -33.57 -4.82 0.45
CA ILE A 334 -34.65 -5.71 0.03
C ILE A 334 -35.20 -5.32 -1.34
N VAL A 335 -35.27 -6.28 -2.27
CA VAL A 335 -35.70 -6.08 -3.65
C VAL A 335 -36.99 -6.85 -3.94
N TYR A 336 -37.96 -6.18 -4.56
CA TYR A 336 -39.14 -6.79 -5.17
C TYR A 336 -38.91 -6.90 -6.68
N ILE A 337 -39.10 -8.09 -7.27
CA ILE A 337 -38.88 -8.33 -8.70
C ILE A 337 -40.22 -8.60 -9.41
N THR A 338 -40.40 -7.98 -10.58
CA THR A 338 -41.35 -8.42 -11.61
C THR A 338 -40.59 -8.89 -12.85
N SER A 339 -41.06 -9.96 -13.48
CA SER A 339 -40.45 -10.52 -14.68
C SER A 339 -41.49 -10.96 -15.72
N ASP A 340 -41.17 -10.76 -17.00
CA ASP A 340 -41.85 -11.33 -18.16
C ASP A 340 -40.80 -11.80 -19.18
N GLU A 341 -40.54 -13.11 -19.23
CA GLU A 341 -39.57 -13.71 -20.16
C GLU A 341 -40.26 -14.62 -21.20
N LYS A 342 -39.99 -14.36 -22.48
CA LYS A 342 -40.60 -15.04 -23.62
C LYS A 342 -39.56 -15.61 -24.58
N THR A 343 -39.78 -16.83 -25.05
CA THR A 343 -39.05 -17.40 -26.18
C THR A 343 -39.96 -17.32 -27.41
N LEU A 344 -39.54 -16.62 -28.45
CA LEU A 344 -40.27 -16.49 -29.72
C LEU A 344 -41.72 -16.03 -29.51
N GLY A 345 -41.94 -15.12 -28.56
CA GLY A 345 -43.26 -14.59 -28.18
C GLY A 345 -44.08 -15.47 -27.23
N VAL A 346 -43.57 -16.65 -26.83
CA VAL A 346 -44.25 -17.58 -25.92
C VAL A 346 -43.61 -17.52 -24.53
N ASN A 347 -44.43 -17.43 -23.48
CA ASN A 347 -43.96 -17.38 -22.09
C ASN A 347 -43.09 -18.59 -21.76
N LYS A 348 -41.95 -18.34 -21.11
CA LYS A 348 -41.03 -19.39 -20.68
C LYS A 348 -41.51 -20.03 -19.38
N SER A 349 -41.14 -21.30 -19.18
CA SER A 349 -41.29 -21.99 -17.90
C SER A 349 -40.18 -21.63 -16.89
N SER A 350 -39.11 -20.97 -17.35
CA SER A 350 -37.95 -20.59 -16.55
C SER A 350 -37.39 -19.24 -17.00
N ASP A 351 -37.34 -18.30 -16.06
CA ASP A 351 -36.85 -16.94 -16.26
C ASP A 351 -35.32 -16.90 -16.09
N GLN A 352 -34.59 -17.23 -17.15
CA GLN A 352 -33.15 -17.44 -17.11
C GLN A 352 -32.39 -16.16 -16.74
N ILE A 353 -32.80 -15.02 -17.29
CA ILE A 353 -32.17 -13.72 -17.02
C ILE A 353 -32.47 -13.31 -15.58
N THR A 354 -33.73 -13.40 -15.17
CA THR A 354 -34.18 -13.07 -13.81
C THR A 354 -33.46 -13.91 -12.76
N ASN A 355 -33.35 -15.23 -12.97
CA ASN A 355 -32.64 -16.12 -12.07
C ASN A 355 -31.15 -15.76 -11.97
N ARG A 356 -30.52 -15.35 -13.08
CA ARG A 356 -29.12 -14.90 -13.07
C ARG A 356 -28.95 -13.61 -12.27
N VAL A 357 -29.81 -12.63 -12.45
CA VAL A 357 -29.82 -11.38 -11.68
C VAL A 357 -30.04 -11.66 -10.19
N LYS A 358 -31.03 -12.50 -9.84
CA LYS A 358 -31.31 -12.92 -8.46
C LYS A 358 -30.08 -13.55 -7.79
N ASN A 359 -29.43 -14.49 -8.47
CA ASN A 359 -28.24 -15.16 -7.95
C ASN A 359 -27.09 -14.17 -7.72
N TYR A 360 -26.85 -13.29 -8.68
CA TYR A 360 -25.80 -12.27 -8.59
C TYR A 360 -26.03 -11.32 -7.41
N LEU A 361 -27.25 -10.76 -7.28
CA LEU A 361 -27.58 -9.85 -6.20
C LEU A 361 -27.62 -10.53 -4.83
N THR A 362 -28.11 -11.77 -4.74
CA THR A 362 -28.06 -12.56 -3.49
C THR A 362 -26.61 -12.76 -3.05
N SER A 363 -25.73 -13.19 -3.97
CA SER A 363 -24.29 -13.35 -3.67
C SER A 363 -23.59 -12.03 -3.32
N SER A 364 -24.17 -10.91 -3.80
CA SER A 364 -23.73 -9.56 -3.52
C SER A 364 -24.32 -8.99 -2.23
N GLY A 365 -25.20 -9.69 -1.51
CA GLY A 365 -25.74 -9.27 -0.21
C GLY A 365 -27.09 -8.53 -0.25
N PHE A 366 -27.92 -8.82 -1.25
CA PHE A 366 -29.32 -8.37 -1.32
C PHE A 366 -30.28 -9.46 -0.87
N GLU A 367 -31.46 -9.08 -0.41
CA GLU A 367 -32.56 -9.99 -0.12
C GLU A 367 -33.75 -9.73 -1.04
N PHE A 368 -34.57 -10.76 -1.27
CA PHE A 368 -35.74 -10.69 -2.14
C PHE A 368 -37.03 -10.92 -1.35
N THR A 369 -38.10 -10.22 -1.76
CA THR A 369 -39.43 -10.35 -1.16
C THR A 369 -40.48 -10.40 -2.26
N ASP A 370 -41.55 -11.16 -2.03
CA ASP A 370 -42.74 -11.16 -2.89
C ASP A 370 -43.74 -10.06 -2.49
N ASN A 371 -43.49 -9.37 -1.38
CA ASN A 371 -44.32 -8.26 -0.92
C ASN A 371 -43.65 -6.92 -1.25
N LYS A 372 -44.19 -6.21 -2.25
CA LYS A 372 -43.71 -4.90 -2.71
C LYS A 372 -43.61 -3.86 -1.59
N ASN A 373 -44.49 -3.91 -0.58
CA ASN A 373 -44.48 -2.94 0.53
C ASN A 373 -43.33 -3.13 1.52
N LYS A 374 -42.62 -4.26 1.47
CA LYS A 374 -41.44 -4.54 2.29
C LYS A 374 -40.12 -4.27 1.56
N ALA A 375 -40.17 -3.94 0.27
CA ALA A 375 -38.99 -3.73 -0.55
C ALA A 375 -38.57 -2.26 -0.56
N GLU A 376 -37.28 -2.04 -0.75
CA GLU A 376 -36.68 -0.73 -0.98
C GLU A 376 -36.53 -0.43 -2.48
N LEU A 377 -36.29 -1.49 -3.25
CA LEU A 377 -36.11 -1.44 -4.69
C LEU A 377 -37.18 -2.28 -5.38
N TRP A 378 -37.74 -1.72 -6.46
CA TRP A 378 -38.49 -2.49 -7.43
C TRP A 378 -37.64 -2.68 -8.68
N MET A 379 -37.47 -3.93 -9.08
CA MET A 379 -36.76 -4.31 -10.29
C MET A 379 -37.72 -4.97 -11.27
N ASP A 380 -37.74 -4.46 -12.50
CA ASP A 380 -38.57 -4.97 -13.58
C ASP A 380 -37.70 -5.52 -14.70
N ILE A 381 -37.92 -6.78 -15.07
CA ILE A 381 -37.13 -7.50 -16.06
C ILE A 381 -38.04 -8.02 -17.17
N ASN A 382 -37.87 -7.51 -18.38
CA ASN A 382 -38.61 -7.98 -19.55
C ASN A 382 -37.62 -8.53 -20.56
N ALA A 383 -37.84 -9.73 -21.08
CA ALA A 383 -37.00 -10.29 -22.13
C ALA A 383 -37.81 -11.09 -23.14
N ASN A 384 -37.50 -10.92 -24.43
CA ASN A 384 -38.11 -11.70 -25.48
C ASN A 384 -37.08 -12.07 -26.55
N SER A 385 -37.16 -13.31 -27.05
CA SER A 385 -36.47 -13.68 -28.28
C SER A 385 -37.38 -13.55 -29.50
N GLU A 386 -36.79 -13.16 -30.62
CA GLU A 386 -37.48 -12.98 -31.90
C GLU A 386 -36.76 -13.75 -33.01
N LYS A 387 -37.55 -14.24 -33.98
CA LYS A 387 -37.02 -14.90 -35.17
C LYS A 387 -36.29 -13.88 -36.04
N GLY A 388 -35.07 -14.22 -36.44
CA GLY A 388 -34.26 -13.47 -37.38
C GLY A 388 -34.28 -14.09 -38.77
N ALA A 389 -33.23 -13.79 -39.54
CA ALA A 389 -33.03 -14.36 -40.87
C ALA A 389 -32.61 -15.85 -40.81
N VAL A 390 -32.80 -16.55 -41.92
CA VAL A 390 -32.21 -17.88 -42.16
C VAL A 390 -31.17 -17.73 -43.25
N SER A 391 -29.96 -18.25 -43.01
CA SER A 391 -28.85 -18.21 -43.96
C SER A 391 -28.31 -19.63 -44.16
N GLY A 392 -28.66 -20.25 -45.29
CA GLY A 392 -28.40 -21.66 -45.52
C GLY A 392 -29.14 -22.54 -44.50
N SER A 393 -28.42 -23.38 -43.77
CA SER A 393 -28.95 -24.22 -42.69
C SER A 393 -28.97 -23.55 -41.31
N ILE A 394 -28.55 -22.29 -41.21
CA ILE A 394 -28.40 -21.57 -39.94
C ILE A 394 -29.60 -20.64 -39.72
N TYR A 395 -30.30 -20.88 -38.62
CA TYR A 395 -31.39 -20.06 -38.11
C TYR A 395 -30.86 -19.02 -37.12
N ILE A 396 -31.17 -17.75 -37.34
CA ILE A 396 -30.76 -16.66 -36.47
C ILE A 396 -31.95 -16.24 -35.60
N THR A 397 -31.66 -15.96 -34.33
CA THR A 397 -32.60 -15.32 -33.39
C THR A 397 -31.93 -14.17 -32.69
N TYR A 398 -32.73 -13.27 -32.15
CA TYR A 398 -32.27 -12.11 -31.41
C TYR A 398 -32.99 -12.05 -30.07
N VAL A 399 -32.25 -11.92 -28.97
CA VAL A 399 -32.83 -11.65 -27.65
C VAL A 399 -32.68 -10.17 -27.35
N THR A 400 -33.80 -9.54 -26.97
CA THR A 400 -33.78 -8.22 -26.35
C THR A 400 -34.26 -8.34 -24.92
N ALA A 401 -33.49 -7.80 -23.98
CA ALA A 401 -33.85 -7.75 -22.57
C ALA A 401 -33.72 -6.34 -22.01
N VAL A 402 -34.70 -5.90 -21.22
CA VAL A 402 -34.74 -4.59 -20.56
C VAL A 402 -34.80 -4.83 -19.06
N ILE A 403 -33.89 -4.21 -18.32
CA ILE A 403 -33.84 -4.28 -16.85
C ILE A 403 -33.94 -2.85 -16.33
N LYS A 404 -34.92 -2.60 -15.45
CA LYS A 404 -35.13 -1.30 -14.80
C LYS A 404 -35.15 -1.46 -13.29
N VAL A 405 -34.62 -0.47 -12.58
CA VAL A 405 -34.65 -0.42 -11.11
C VAL A 405 -35.14 0.95 -10.65
N VAL A 406 -36.12 0.92 -9.76
CA VAL A 406 -36.77 2.09 -9.17
C VAL A 406 -36.66 2.02 -7.66
N THR A 407 -36.32 3.13 -7.01
CA THR A 407 -36.42 3.28 -5.55
C THR A 407 -37.88 3.42 -5.16
N LEU A 408 -38.37 2.58 -4.23
CA LEU A 408 -39.77 2.60 -3.84
C LEU A 408 -40.14 3.78 -2.93
N GLU A 409 -39.18 4.34 -2.21
CA GLU A 409 -39.38 5.52 -1.35
C GLU A 409 -39.64 6.80 -2.17
N SER A 410 -38.82 7.06 -3.19
CA SER A 410 -38.87 8.29 -4.00
C SER A 410 -39.47 8.09 -5.39
N ASN A 411 -39.82 6.86 -5.76
CA ASN A 411 -40.28 6.46 -7.09
C ASN A 411 -39.35 6.94 -8.22
N LYS A 412 -38.04 6.94 -7.97
CA LYS A 412 -37.03 7.40 -8.91
C LYS A 412 -36.38 6.21 -9.60
N GLU A 413 -36.34 6.22 -10.93
CA GLU A 413 -35.53 5.27 -11.70
C GLU A 413 -34.05 5.58 -11.45
N ILE A 414 -33.33 4.61 -10.90
CA ILE A 414 -31.91 4.74 -10.55
C ILE A 414 -31.00 3.93 -11.49
N TYR A 415 -31.58 3.00 -12.25
CA TYR A 415 -30.87 2.22 -13.26
C TYR A 415 -31.83 1.73 -14.33
N ALA A 416 -31.39 1.81 -15.59
CA ALA A 416 -32.05 1.17 -16.71
C ALA A 416 -30.99 0.71 -17.71
N THR A 417 -31.16 -0.49 -18.24
CA THR A 417 -30.28 -1.02 -19.28
C THR A 417 -31.05 -1.90 -20.25
N THR A 418 -30.49 -2.05 -21.45
CA THR A 418 -31.03 -2.90 -22.50
C THR A 418 -29.90 -3.77 -23.06
N LEU A 419 -30.12 -5.09 -23.10
CA LEU A 419 -29.37 -6.01 -23.94
C LEU A 419 -30.05 -5.99 -25.31
N ASP A 420 -29.49 -5.25 -26.25
CA ASP A 420 -30.16 -5.04 -27.54
C ASP A 420 -29.78 -6.12 -28.56
N ARG A 421 -30.79 -6.87 -29.01
CA ARG A 421 -30.70 -7.84 -30.12
C ARG A 421 -29.45 -8.74 -30.08
N ILE A 422 -29.21 -9.37 -28.93
CA ILE A 422 -28.13 -10.33 -28.78
C ILE A 422 -28.39 -11.54 -29.68
N LYS A 423 -27.44 -11.82 -30.59
CA LYS A 423 -27.63 -12.76 -31.69
C LYS A 423 -27.25 -14.20 -31.31
N GLY A 424 -28.18 -15.12 -31.55
CA GLY A 424 -27.94 -16.57 -31.57
C GLY A 424 -28.00 -17.14 -32.99
N TYR A 425 -27.36 -18.28 -33.19
CA TYR A 425 -27.34 -19.05 -34.43
C TYR A 425 -27.36 -20.57 -34.14
N SER A 426 -28.30 -21.29 -34.74
CA SER A 426 -28.32 -22.75 -34.62
C SER A 426 -29.02 -23.40 -35.81
N LEU A 427 -29.22 -24.72 -35.74
CA LEU A 427 -29.88 -25.50 -36.79
C LEU A 427 -31.42 -25.36 -36.78
N ASP A 428 -31.98 -24.71 -35.75
CA ASP A 428 -33.40 -24.38 -35.63
C ASP A 428 -33.59 -23.13 -34.74
N TYR A 429 -34.79 -22.52 -34.78
CA TYR A 429 -35.09 -21.30 -34.03
C TYR A 429 -35.07 -21.49 -32.50
N GLU A 430 -35.44 -22.67 -31.98
CA GLU A 430 -35.47 -22.92 -30.52
C GLU A 430 -34.05 -22.98 -29.95
N ARG A 431 -33.17 -23.78 -30.58
CA ARG A 431 -31.76 -23.86 -30.20
C ARG A 431 -31.03 -22.54 -30.43
N SER A 432 -31.36 -21.84 -31.53
CA SER A 432 -30.82 -20.51 -31.80
C SER A 432 -31.21 -19.53 -30.69
N SER A 433 -32.49 -19.55 -30.27
CA SER A 433 -32.98 -18.72 -29.18
C SER A 433 -32.28 -19.04 -27.87
N GLN A 434 -32.09 -20.33 -27.56
CA GLN A 434 -31.36 -20.74 -26.36
C GLN A 434 -29.92 -20.22 -26.36
N GLU A 435 -29.23 -20.28 -27.51
CA GLU A 435 -27.88 -19.73 -27.65
C GLU A 435 -27.87 -18.19 -27.50
N ALA A 436 -28.86 -17.48 -28.08
CA ALA A 436 -29.01 -16.04 -27.91
C ALA A 436 -29.20 -15.65 -26.43
N TYR A 437 -30.01 -16.42 -25.69
CA TYR A 437 -30.16 -16.25 -24.25
C TYR A 437 -28.86 -16.51 -23.50
N ASN A 438 -28.13 -17.59 -23.80
CA ASN A 438 -26.85 -17.89 -23.16
C ASN A 438 -25.83 -16.76 -23.38
N LYS A 439 -25.72 -16.24 -24.61
CA LYS A 439 -24.88 -15.07 -24.92
C LYS A 439 -25.33 -13.82 -24.18
N SER A 440 -26.65 -13.62 -24.04
CA SER A 440 -27.19 -12.50 -23.26
C SER A 440 -26.77 -12.59 -21.79
N LEU A 441 -26.73 -13.80 -21.21
CA LEU A 441 -26.25 -14.01 -19.85
C LEU A 441 -24.76 -13.67 -19.71
N GLU A 442 -23.93 -13.99 -20.70
CA GLU A 442 -22.50 -13.63 -20.67
C GLU A 442 -22.28 -12.11 -20.69
N VAL A 443 -23.01 -11.37 -21.55
CA VAL A 443 -22.95 -9.90 -21.61
C VAL A 443 -23.48 -9.30 -20.30
N LEU A 444 -24.60 -9.83 -19.81
CA LEU A 444 -25.20 -9.44 -18.54
C LEU A 444 -24.18 -9.57 -17.40
N GLU A 445 -23.49 -10.69 -17.28
CA GLU A 445 -22.51 -10.93 -16.21
C GLU A 445 -21.28 -10.06 -16.28
N LYS A 446 -20.69 -9.91 -17.48
CA LYS A 446 -19.41 -9.22 -17.63
C LYS A 446 -19.55 -7.71 -17.55
N GLU A 447 -20.67 -7.17 -18.02
CA GLU A 447 -20.82 -5.73 -18.23
C GLU A 447 -21.94 -5.16 -17.36
N LYS A 448 -23.16 -5.71 -17.48
CA LYS A 448 -24.37 -5.04 -16.96
C LYS A 448 -24.62 -5.26 -15.48
N LEU A 449 -24.31 -6.43 -14.93
CA LEU A 449 -24.48 -6.70 -13.50
C LEU A 449 -23.53 -5.88 -12.61
N PRO A 450 -22.24 -5.68 -12.95
CA PRO A 450 -21.39 -4.74 -12.23
C PRO A 450 -21.89 -3.28 -12.29
N GLU A 451 -22.33 -2.81 -13.46
CA GLU A 451 -22.95 -1.49 -13.63
C GLU A 451 -24.20 -1.33 -12.75
N LEU A 452 -25.11 -2.31 -12.81
CA LEU A 452 -26.32 -2.40 -12.00
C LEU A 452 -26.00 -2.31 -10.51
N LEU A 453 -25.08 -3.15 -10.02
CA LEU A 453 -24.70 -3.18 -8.61
C LEU A 453 -24.17 -1.83 -8.11
N ASN A 454 -23.32 -1.19 -8.91
CA ASN A 454 -22.78 0.12 -8.58
C ASN A 454 -23.86 1.21 -8.55
N ALA A 455 -24.84 1.15 -9.45
CA ALA A 455 -25.93 2.13 -9.50
C ALA A 455 -26.91 1.95 -8.33
N ILE A 456 -27.23 0.71 -7.94
CA ILE A 456 -28.20 0.45 -6.87
C ILE A 456 -27.61 0.57 -5.45
N LEU A 457 -26.28 0.58 -5.31
CA LEU A 457 -25.61 0.85 -4.02
C LEU A 457 -25.33 2.34 -3.78
N GLN A 458 -25.58 3.19 -4.77
CA GLN A 458 -25.66 4.65 -4.62
C GLN A 458 -27.06 5.04 -4.14
#